data_AF-A0A3B0TC00-F1
#
_entry.id   AF-A0A3B0TC00-F1
#
_cell.length_a   1.000
_cell.length_b   1.000
_cell.length_c   1.000
_cell.angle_alpha   90.00
_cell.angle_beta   90.00
_cell.angle_gamma   90.00
#
_symmetry.space_group_name_H-M   'P 1'
#
loop_
_entity.id
_entity.type
_entity.pdbx_description
1 polymer ?
#
loop_
_entity_poly.entity_id
_entity_poly.type
_entity_poly.pdbx_seq_one_letter_code
_entity_poly.pdbx_strand_id
1 'polypeptide(L)'
;DVDGTGWAIDDQDAGPGLAVAPDIDEFLGTWTAPGVFFAITDDYPNEDEGWLLDTFRYPESCTLQVADTWNGTLSGPYEVWENCDGEENVRILLEVYPSSRDYIAILEIQVGSDADTAAVEQILASFKVAPHR
;
A
#
# COMPACT_ATOMS: atom_id res chain seq x y z
N ASP A 1 -1.52 15.52 7.91
CA ASP A 1 -0.06 15.41 7.94
C ASP A 1 0.51 14.76 6.69
N VAL A 2 1.79 15.05 6.43
CA VAL A 2 2.58 14.49 5.33
C VAL A 2 3.95 14.12 5.90
N ASP A 3 4.34 12.87 5.73
CA ASP A 3 5.67 12.39 6.09
C ASP A 3 6.34 11.76 4.87
N GLY A 4 7.53 12.25 4.54
CA GLY A 4 8.35 11.77 3.43
C GLY A 4 9.65 11.15 3.90
N THR A 5 9.76 10.76 5.16
CA THR A 5 10.90 9.95 5.61
C THR A 5 10.90 8.61 4.87
N GLY A 6 12.10 8.05 4.70
CA GLY A 6 12.24 6.68 4.21
C GLY A 6 11.48 5.68 5.09
N TRP A 7 11.30 4.49 4.57
CA TRP A 7 10.65 3.38 5.26
C TRP A 7 11.67 2.29 5.57
N ALA A 8 11.29 1.36 6.45
CA ALA A 8 12.17 0.28 6.85
C ALA A 8 11.44 -1.06 6.87
N ILE A 9 12.18 -2.13 6.56
CA ILE A 9 11.75 -3.52 6.72
C ILE A 9 12.71 -4.15 7.74
N ASP A 10 12.17 -4.73 8.82
CA ASP A 10 12.98 -5.32 9.90
C ASP A 10 14.08 -4.38 10.44
N ASP A 11 13.74 -3.11 10.68
CA ASP A 11 14.64 -2.03 11.12
C ASP A 11 15.78 -1.68 10.13
N GLN A 12 15.75 -2.20 8.91
CA GLN A 12 16.68 -1.86 7.83
C GLN A 12 16.03 -0.87 6.88
N ASP A 13 16.76 0.20 6.53
CA ASP A 13 16.31 1.16 5.52
C ASP A 13 15.95 0.41 4.22
N ALA A 14 14.72 0.62 3.75
CA ALA A 14 14.18 -0.03 2.56
C ALA A 14 13.98 0.96 1.40
N GLY A 15 14.36 2.22 1.60
CA GLY A 15 14.33 3.26 0.58
C GLY A 15 13.33 4.38 0.87
N PRO A 16 12.90 5.14 -0.15
CA PRO A 16 12.00 6.27 0.04
C PRO A 16 10.55 5.82 0.28
N GLY A 17 9.88 6.53 1.19
CA GLY A 17 8.47 6.35 1.53
C GLY A 17 7.73 7.69 1.59
N LEU A 18 6.41 7.62 1.55
CA LEU A 18 5.49 8.75 1.69
C LEU A 18 4.22 8.28 2.40
N ALA A 19 3.94 8.86 3.56
CA ALA A 19 2.67 8.72 4.27
C ALA A 19 1.89 10.04 4.23
N VAL A 20 0.59 9.97 3.93
CA VAL A 20 -0.33 11.11 3.95
C VAL A 20 -1.63 10.70 4.59
N ALA A 21 -2.01 11.37 5.67
CA ALA A 21 -3.24 11.14 6.41
C ALA A 21 -3.65 12.43 7.13
N PRO A 22 -4.90 12.60 7.58
CA PRO A 22 -5.25 13.68 8.51
C PRO A 22 -4.38 13.64 9.78
N ASP A 23 -4.17 12.44 10.32
CA ASP A 23 -3.28 12.10 11.43
C ASP A 23 -2.50 10.83 11.05
N ILE A 24 -1.17 10.92 10.92
CA ILE A 24 -0.32 9.80 10.47
C ILE A 24 -0.12 8.76 11.58
N ASP A 25 -0.01 9.20 12.83
CA ASP A 25 0.18 8.29 13.96
C ASP A 25 -1.07 7.43 14.16
N GLU A 26 -2.26 8.02 14.01
CA GLU A 26 -3.53 7.30 14.06
C GLU A 26 -3.72 6.38 12.84
N PHE A 27 -3.31 6.79 11.64
CA PHE A 27 -3.39 5.98 10.42
C PHE A 27 -2.49 4.73 10.50
N LEU A 28 -1.23 4.89 10.94
CA LEU A 28 -0.28 3.77 11.02
C LEU A 28 -0.50 2.90 12.27
N GLY A 29 -1.08 3.46 13.33
CA GLY A 29 -1.29 2.76 14.59
C GLY A 29 -2.68 2.14 14.77
N THR A 30 -3.65 2.47 13.91
CA THR A 30 -5.05 2.05 14.07
C THR A 30 -5.74 1.76 12.74
N TRP A 31 -6.97 1.24 12.82
CA TRP A 31 -7.81 0.92 11.66
C TRP A 31 -8.81 2.02 11.27
N THR A 32 -8.81 3.14 12.00
CA THR A 32 -9.93 4.11 12.00
C THR A 32 -9.64 5.42 11.27
N ALA A 33 -8.37 5.82 11.21
CA ALA A 33 -7.97 7.01 10.46
C ALA A 33 -7.71 6.70 8.99
N PRO A 34 -8.27 7.47 8.05
CA PRO A 34 -7.98 7.29 6.63
C PRO A 34 -6.58 7.78 6.29
N GLY A 35 -5.93 7.14 5.33
CA GLY A 35 -4.58 7.51 4.92
C GLY A 35 -4.09 6.73 3.70
N VAL A 36 -2.97 7.19 3.18
CA VAL A 36 -2.24 6.55 2.09
C VAL A 36 -0.78 6.43 2.51
N PHE A 37 -0.21 5.24 2.32
CA PHE A 37 1.21 5.01 2.40
C PHE A 37 1.71 4.49 1.06
N PHE A 38 2.80 5.06 0.57
CA PHE A 38 3.45 4.65 -0.67
C PHE A 38 4.93 4.52 -0.44
N ALA A 39 5.53 3.42 -0.90
CA ALA A 39 6.95 3.21 -0.78
C ALA A 39 7.52 2.40 -1.94
N ILE A 40 8.81 2.55 -2.17
CA ILE A 40 9.57 1.75 -3.14
C ILE A 40 10.84 1.20 -2.51
N THR A 41 11.29 0.06 -3.02
CA THR A 41 12.58 -0.55 -2.67
C THR A 41 13.22 -1.19 -3.89
N ASP A 42 14.55 -1.11 -4.00
CA ASP A 42 15.39 -1.79 -4.99
C ASP A 42 16.35 -2.83 -4.35
N ASP A 43 16.31 -2.98 -3.03
CA ASP A 43 17.20 -3.87 -2.28
C ASP A 43 16.76 -5.35 -2.31
N TYR A 44 15.55 -5.63 -2.80
CA TYR A 44 14.92 -6.96 -2.81
C TYR A 44 14.59 -7.48 -4.22
N PRO A 45 15.53 -7.49 -5.18
CA PRO A 45 15.25 -7.79 -6.59
C PRO A 45 14.88 -9.26 -6.85
N ASN A 46 15.05 -10.15 -5.86
CA ASN A 46 14.81 -11.59 -6.01
C ASN A 46 13.59 -12.09 -5.21
N GLU A 47 12.87 -11.22 -4.52
CA GLU A 47 11.67 -11.62 -3.79
C GLU A 47 10.53 -11.95 -4.76
N ASP A 48 9.68 -12.89 -4.34
CA ASP A 48 8.55 -13.36 -5.13
C ASP A 48 7.44 -12.30 -5.24
N GLU A 49 6.58 -12.42 -6.25
CA GLU A 49 5.42 -11.55 -6.34
C GLU A 49 4.50 -11.70 -5.12
N GLY A 50 4.10 -10.58 -4.51
CA GLY A 50 3.27 -10.58 -3.31
C GLY A 50 4.04 -10.63 -2.00
N TRP A 51 5.38 -10.64 -2.03
CA TRP A 51 6.19 -10.64 -0.81
C TRP A 51 5.94 -9.40 0.08
N LEU A 52 5.79 -8.21 -0.51
CA LEU A 52 5.42 -7.02 0.26
C LEU A 52 3.97 -7.12 0.74
N LEU A 53 3.04 -7.63 -0.07
CA LEU A 53 1.66 -7.85 0.42
C LEU A 53 1.64 -8.75 1.66
N ASP A 54 2.41 -9.83 1.65
CA ASP A 54 2.55 -10.76 2.76
C ASP A 54 3.12 -10.10 4.03
N THR A 55 3.94 -9.07 3.86
CA THR A 55 4.52 -8.26 4.95
C THR A 55 3.51 -7.26 5.52
N PHE A 56 2.62 -6.72 4.68
CA PHE A 56 1.67 -5.64 5.06
C PHE A 56 0.27 -6.14 5.43
N ARG A 57 -0.05 -7.41 5.18
CA ARG A 57 -1.34 -8.00 5.54
C ARG A 57 -1.45 -8.30 7.03
N TYR A 58 -2.67 -8.21 7.55
CA TYR A 58 -3.02 -8.54 8.93
C TYR A 58 -4.20 -9.52 8.96
N PRO A 59 -4.00 -10.78 8.51
CA PRO A 59 -5.10 -11.73 8.29
C PRO A 59 -5.78 -12.19 9.58
N GLU A 60 -5.18 -11.94 10.75
CA GLU A 60 -5.81 -12.20 12.05
C GLU A 60 -6.77 -11.08 12.46
N SER A 61 -6.55 -9.85 11.97
CA SER A 61 -7.36 -8.67 12.29
C SER A 61 -8.37 -8.37 11.19
N CYS A 62 -8.02 -8.54 9.92
CA CYS A 62 -8.81 -8.13 8.77
C CYS A 62 -9.33 -9.33 7.96
N THR A 63 -10.45 -9.15 7.26
CA THR A 63 -11.04 -10.15 6.36
C THR A 63 -10.76 -9.80 4.90
N LEU A 64 -10.09 -10.71 4.18
CA LEU A 64 -9.86 -10.59 2.74
C LEU A 64 -11.18 -10.67 1.98
N GLN A 65 -11.45 -9.68 1.13
CA GLN A 65 -12.62 -9.64 0.24
C GLN A 65 -12.24 -9.93 -1.21
N VAL A 66 -11.13 -9.34 -1.67
CA VAL A 66 -10.67 -9.43 -3.06
C VAL A 66 -9.19 -9.70 -3.07
N ALA A 67 -8.76 -10.63 -3.92
CA ALA A 67 -7.38 -10.81 -4.33
C ALA A 67 -7.36 -10.97 -5.86
N ASP A 68 -6.65 -10.09 -6.55
CA ASP A 68 -6.64 -10.04 -8.02
C ASP A 68 -5.35 -9.33 -8.51
N THR A 69 -5.21 -9.12 -9.82
CA THR A 69 -4.00 -8.55 -10.45
C THR A 69 -4.29 -7.19 -11.08
N TRP A 70 -3.50 -6.19 -10.70
CA TRP A 70 -3.49 -4.88 -11.35
C TRP A 70 -2.66 -4.93 -12.63
N ASN A 71 -3.23 -4.43 -13.73
CA ASN A 71 -2.61 -4.45 -15.05
C ASN A 71 -2.48 -3.02 -15.60
N GLY A 72 -1.26 -2.51 -15.69
CA GLY A 72 -0.96 -1.17 -16.18
C GLY A 72 0.47 -1.04 -16.73
N THR A 73 1.03 0.18 -16.68
CA THR A 73 2.48 0.37 -16.93
C THR A 73 3.32 -0.29 -15.85
N LEU A 74 2.78 -0.32 -14.63
CA LEU A 74 3.21 -1.18 -13.55
C LEU A 74 2.12 -2.24 -13.36
N SER A 75 2.53 -3.45 -13.03
CA SER A 75 1.62 -4.58 -12.83
C SER A 75 2.02 -5.36 -11.59
N GLY A 76 1.06 -5.99 -10.94
CA GLY A 76 1.30 -6.83 -9.78
C GLY A 76 0.01 -7.11 -9.01
N PRO A 77 0.10 -7.88 -7.92
CA PRO A 77 -1.07 -8.29 -7.14
C PRO A 77 -1.64 -7.12 -6.33
N TYR A 78 -2.96 -7.16 -6.10
CA TYR A 78 -3.61 -6.30 -5.14
C TYR A 78 -4.66 -7.06 -4.32
N GLU A 79 -4.88 -6.58 -3.11
CA GLU A 79 -5.83 -7.15 -2.17
C GLU A 79 -6.69 -6.05 -1.54
N VAL A 80 -7.96 -6.39 -1.31
CA VAL A 80 -8.92 -5.56 -0.56
C VAL A 80 -9.32 -6.30 0.70
N TRP A 81 -9.14 -5.62 1.82
CA TRP A 81 -9.35 -6.11 3.18
C TRP A 81 -10.39 -5.25 3.87
N GLU A 82 -11.27 -5.86 4.66
CA GLU A 82 -12.32 -5.16 5.40
C GLU A 82 -12.44 -5.68 6.83
N ASN A 83 -13.17 -4.94 7.67
CA ASN A 83 -13.56 -5.35 9.01
C ASN A 83 -12.34 -5.60 9.94
N CYS A 84 -11.30 -4.76 9.85
CA CYS A 84 -10.10 -4.91 10.66
C CYS A 84 -10.40 -4.66 12.15
N ASP A 85 -10.19 -5.67 13.00
CA ASP A 85 -10.55 -5.70 14.42
C ASP A 85 -12.02 -5.32 14.71
N GLY A 86 -12.91 -5.57 13.74
CA GLY A 86 -14.34 -5.27 13.85
C GLY A 86 -14.72 -3.82 13.57
N GLU A 87 -13.77 -2.99 13.11
CA GLU A 87 -14.02 -1.62 12.65
C GLU A 87 -14.59 -1.60 11.23
N GLU A 88 -15.46 -0.63 10.94
CA GLU A 88 -16.05 -0.46 9.61
C GLU A 88 -15.07 0.26 8.67
N ASN A 89 -14.12 -0.49 8.12
CA ASN A 89 -13.07 0.05 7.29
C ASN A 89 -12.80 -0.78 6.03
N VAL A 90 -12.11 -0.15 5.09
CA VAL A 90 -11.57 -0.77 3.88
C VAL A 90 -10.08 -0.45 3.80
N ARG A 91 -9.27 -1.48 3.61
CA ARG A 91 -7.84 -1.39 3.32
C ARG A 91 -7.53 -2.00 1.97
N ILE A 92 -6.68 -1.33 1.21
CA ILE A 92 -6.25 -1.77 -0.11
C ILE A 92 -4.73 -1.82 -0.10
N LEU A 93 -4.20 -2.99 -0.44
CA LEU A 93 -2.77 -3.21 -0.61
C LEU A 93 -2.52 -3.50 -2.09
N LEU A 94 -1.58 -2.78 -2.70
CA LEU A 94 -1.21 -2.93 -4.09
C LEU A 94 0.31 -3.00 -4.19
N GLU A 95 0.82 -4.15 -4.62
CA GLU A 95 2.23 -4.36 -4.92
C GLU A 95 2.42 -4.39 -6.44
N VAL A 96 3.34 -3.58 -6.95
CA VAL A 96 3.54 -3.46 -8.41
C VAL A 96 5.00 -3.35 -8.79
N TYR A 97 5.29 -3.82 -10.00
CA TYR A 97 6.62 -3.87 -10.57
C TYR A 97 6.67 -3.16 -11.93
N PRO A 98 7.78 -2.50 -12.26
CA PRO A 98 8.10 -2.18 -13.64
C PRO A 98 8.45 -3.44 -14.42
N SER A 99 8.31 -3.41 -15.74
CA SER A 99 8.70 -4.53 -16.61
C SER A 99 10.19 -4.87 -16.53
N SER A 100 11.03 -3.91 -16.14
CA SER A 100 12.46 -4.13 -15.91
C SER A 100 12.79 -4.84 -14.60
N ARG A 101 11.86 -4.89 -13.63
CA ARG A 101 12.06 -5.41 -12.27
C ARG A 101 13.15 -4.68 -11.46
N ASP A 102 13.45 -3.44 -11.80
CA ASP A 102 14.51 -2.68 -11.11
C ASP A 102 14.11 -2.20 -9.70
N TYR A 103 12.81 -2.23 -9.36
CA TYR A 103 12.29 -1.91 -8.03
C TYR A 103 10.95 -2.60 -7.80
N ILE A 104 10.53 -2.64 -6.54
CA ILE A 104 9.19 -3.03 -6.09
C ILE A 104 8.53 -1.80 -5.47
N ALA A 105 7.25 -1.58 -5.76
CA ALA A 105 6.47 -0.52 -5.15
C ALA A 105 5.28 -1.09 -4.39
N ILE A 106 5.02 -0.56 -3.19
CA ILE A 106 3.85 -0.88 -2.38
C ILE A 106 3.01 0.38 -2.19
N LEU A 107 1.70 0.25 -2.37
CA LEU A 107 0.70 1.25 -2.06
C LEU A 107 -0.29 0.65 -1.06
N GLU A 108 -0.42 1.29 0.08
CA GLU A 108 -1.45 1.03 1.07
C GLU A 108 -2.43 2.20 1.11
N ILE A 109 -3.72 1.89 1.12
CA ILE A 109 -4.79 2.86 1.31
C ILE A 109 -5.69 2.34 2.42
N GLN A 110 -5.94 3.16 3.45
CA GLN A 110 -6.96 2.90 4.46
C GLN A 110 -8.03 3.97 4.36
N VAL A 111 -9.29 3.55 4.37
CA VAL A 111 -10.44 4.44 4.39
C VAL A 111 -11.55 3.86 5.27
N GLY A 112 -12.46 4.71 5.74
CA GLY A 112 -13.72 4.23 6.32
C GLY A 112 -14.59 3.55 5.26
N SER A 113 -15.55 2.72 5.67
CA SER A 113 -16.49 2.04 4.76
C SER A 113 -17.32 2.99 3.90
N ASP A 114 -17.69 4.15 4.47
CA ASP A 114 -18.43 5.22 3.79
C ASP A 114 -17.55 6.09 2.87
N ALA A 115 -16.24 5.81 2.78
CA ALA A 115 -15.40 6.52 1.84
C ALA A 115 -15.81 6.16 0.42
N ASP A 116 -16.23 7.19 -0.32
CA ASP A 116 -16.58 7.09 -1.74
C ASP A 116 -15.46 6.34 -2.47
N THR A 117 -15.78 5.18 -3.03
CA THR A 117 -14.92 4.38 -3.92
C THR A 117 -14.24 5.24 -4.99
N ALA A 118 -14.86 6.38 -5.35
CA ALA A 118 -14.28 7.41 -6.20
C ALA A 118 -12.94 7.98 -5.71
N ALA A 119 -12.73 8.14 -4.40
CA ALA A 119 -11.46 8.63 -3.84
C ALA A 119 -10.36 7.59 -4.02
N VAL A 120 -10.67 6.32 -3.76
CA VAL A 120 -9.77 5.19 -4.02
C VAL A 120 -9.43 5.10 -5.51
N GLU A 121 -10.44 5.13 -6.38
CA GLU A 121 -10.26 5.11 -7.83
C GLU A 121 -9.40 6.29 -8.31
N GLN A 122 -9.59 7.47 -7.74
CA GLN A 122 -8.78 8.64 -8.05
C GLN A 122 -7.31 8.47 -7.63
N ILE A 123 -7.05 7.91 -6.44
CA ILE A 123 -5.69 7.61 -5.97
C ILE A 123 -5.03 6.62 -6.94
N LEU A 124 -5.70 5.50 -7.24
CA LEU A 124 -5.20 4.47 -8.16
C LEU A 124 -5.00 5.01 -9.59
N ALA A 125 -5.89 5.86 -10.09
CA ALA A 125 -5.78 6.47 -11.42
C ALA A 125 -4.64 7.50 -11.50
N SER A 126 -4.29 8.15 -10.39
CA SER A 126 -3.17 9.10 -10.30
C SER A 126 -1.83 8.43 -10.09
N PHE A 127 -1.84 7.16 -9.67
CA PHE A 127 -0.64 6.39 -9.35
C PHE A 127 0.26 6.22 -10.57
N LYS A 128 1.40 6.91 -10.54
CA LYS A 128 2.44 6.88 -11.57
C LYS A 128 3.80 6.95 -10.92
N VAL A 129 4.62 5.93 -11.12
CA VAL A 129 6.05 5.99 -10.80
C VAL A 129 6.78 6.38 -12.07
N ALA A 130 7.44 7.53 -12.07
CA ALA A 130 8.30 7.94 -13.16
C ALA A 130 9.71 7.35 -12.93
N PRO A 131 10.34 6.75 -13.95
CA PRO A 131 11.73 6.31 -13.82
C PRO A 131 12.62 7.52 -13.56
N HIS A 132 13.46 7.43 -12.52
CA HIS A 132 14.54 8.39 -12.31
C HIS A 132 15.58 8.18 -13.43
N ARG A 133 15.85 9.24 -14.21
CA ARG A 133 16.99 9.29 -15.15
C ARG A 133 18.24 9.79 -14.47
#